data_AF-X1T4W2-F1
#
_entry.id   AF-X1T4W2-F1
#
_cell.length_a   1.000
_cell.length_b   1.000
_cell.length_c   1.000
_cell.angle_alpha   90.00
_cell.angle_beta   90.00
_cell.angle_gamma   90.00
#
_symmetry.space_group_name_H-M   'P 1'
#
loop_
_entity.id
_entity.type
_entity.pdbx_description
1 polymer ?
#
loop_
_entity_poly.entity_id
_entity_poly.type
_entity_poly.pdbx_seq_one_letter_code
_entity_poly.pdbx_strand_id
1 'polypeptide(L)'
;MPTEILRPNAAGDYTNIAYQFPVESEHWDKVDEESPDDDTTYVYTPSAVQQKDAYGLQDTVIPGGSEINSVMAYLRIRGLAQPFLRLAGVETEGAKVGNESPNYGATIYAIAIDDT
;
A
#
# COMPACT_ATOMS: atom_id res chain seq x y z
N MET A 1 16.96 -11.94 -13.01
CA MET A 1 15.88 -11.64 -12.07
C MET A 1 15.39 -10.24 -12.42
N PRO A 2 14.38 -10.10 -13.29
CA PRO A 2 13.60 -8.88 -13.35
C PRO A 2 12.92 -8.63 -12.00
N THR A 3 13.23 -7.49 -11.41
CA THR A 3 12.42 -6.92 -10.33
C THR A 3 11.51 -5.84 -10.94
N GLU A 4 10.24 -5.85 -10.60
CA GLU A 4 9.26 -4.83 -11.01
C GLU A 4 8.69 -4.11 -9.80
N ILE A 5 8.42 -2.81 -9.95
CA ILE A 5 7.72 -1.99 -8.97
C ILE A 5 6.31 -1.73 -9.48
N LEU A 6 5.30 -2.27 -8.78
CA LEU A 6 3.90 -1.98 -9.04
C LEU A 6 3.39 -0.89 -8.09
N ARG A 7 2.54 -0.02 -8.63
CA ARG A 7 1.93 1.10 -7.91
C ARG A 7 0.41 0.97 -7.88
N PRO A 8 -0.23 1.50 -6.82
CA PRO A 8 -1.67 1.74 -6.83
C PRO A 8 -2.10 2.50 -8.10
N ASN A 9 -3.20 2.10 -8.72
CA ASN A 9 -3.74 2.78 -9.91
C ASN A 9 -5.27 2.84 -9.96
N ALA A 10 -5.93 2.28 -8.95
CA ALA A 10 -7.37 2.25 -8.81
C ALA A 10 -7.75 1.91 -7.36
N ALA A 11 -8.99 2.20 -6.99
CA ALA A 11 -9.57 1.67 -5.75
C ALA A 11 -9.62 0.13 -5.81
N GLY A 12 -9.31 -0.52 -4.69
CA GLY A 12 -9.49 -1.96 -4.53
C GLY A 12 -10.86 -2.31 -3.96
N ASP A 13 -10.95 -3.49 -3.31
CA ASP A 13 -12.21 -4.03 -2.79
C ASP A 13 -12.84 -3.21 -1.65
N TYR A 14 -12.05 -2.39 -0.95
CA TYR A 14 -12.53 -1.60 0.19
C TYR A 14 -11.68 -0.36 0.47
N THR A 15 -12.35 0.67 0.98
CA THR A 15 -11.76 1.93 1.45
C THR A 15 -12.33 2.22 2.85
N ASN A 16 -11.64 1.79 3.90
CA ASN A 16 -12.10 1.89 5.29
C ASN A 16 -11.32 2.90 6.14
N ILE A 17 -10.14 3.34 5.68
CA ILE A 17 -9.45 4.48 6.29
C ILE A 17 -10.34 5.70 6.08
N ALA A 18 -10.60 6.46 7.15
CA ALA A 18 -11.66 7.46 7.14
C ALA A 18 -11.29 8.78 6.46
N TYR A 19 -9.99 9.08 6.35
CA TYR A 19 -9.54 10.40 5.92
C TYR A 19 -8.39 10.32 4.91
N GLN A 20 -8.32 11.36 4.07
CA GLN A 20 -7.25 11.62 3.12
C GLN A 20 -6.94 13.12 3.06
N PHE A 21 -5.76 13.44 2.54
CA PHE A 21 -5.37 14.82 2.21
C PHE A 21 -4.62 14.82 0.87
N PRO A 22 -4.92 15.77 -0.04
CA PRO A 22 -6.12 16.63 -0.08
C PRO A 22 -7.42 15.80 -0.10
N VAL A 23 -8.58 16.43 0.14
CA VAL A 23 -9.85 15.69 0.28
C VAL A 23 -10.42 15.26 -1.07
N GLU A 24 -9.96 15.87 -2.14
CA GLU A 24 -10.35 15.59 -3.52
C GLU A 24 -9.91 14.19 -3.96
N SER A 25 -10.60 13.65 -4.96
CA SER A 25 -10.31 12.37 -5.63
C SER A 25 -10.29 11.16 -4.69
N GLU A 26 -9.53 10.11 -4.98
CA GLU A 26 -9.65 8.79 -4.36
C GLU A 26 -8.41 8.44 -3.53
N HIS A 27 -8.55 7.54 -2.55
CA HIS A 27 -7.44 7.17 -1.67
C HIS A 27 -6.21 6.61 -2.42
N TRP A 28 -6.43 5.89 -3.53
CA TRP A 28 -5.35 5.26 -4.29
C TRP A 28 -4.39 6.29 -4.91
N ASP A 29 -4.88 7.48 -5.27
CA ASP A 29 -4.06 8.54 -5.86
C ASP A 29 -3.31 9.38 -4.82
N LYS A 30 -3.46 9.04 -3.53
CA LYS A 30 -2.66 9.58 -2.43
C LYS A 30 -1.45 8.73 -2.09
N VAL A 31 -1.32 7.58 -2.75
CA VAL A 31 -0.38 6.52 -2.41
C VAL A 31 0.24 5.87 -3.67
N ASP A 32 0.07 6.47 -4.86
CA ASP A 32 0.57 5.97 -6.15
C ASP A 32 1.90 6.60 -6.59
N GLU A 33 2.54 7.33 -5.67
CA GLU A 33 3.69 8.18 -5.93
C GLU A 33 4.89 7.47 -6.57
N GLU A 34 5.41 7.98 -7.70
CA GLU A 34 6.65 7.45 -8.29
C GLU A 34 7.89 7.85 -7.49
N SER A 35 7.90 9.12 -7.08
CA SER A 35 8.88 9.75 -6.18
C SER A 35 8.13 10.30 -4.98
N PRO A 36 8.67 10.21 -3.75
CA PRO A 36 7.94 10.65 -2.57
C PRO A 36 7.70 12.16 -2.58
N ASP A 37 6.51 12.57 -2.15
CA ASP A 37 6.05 13.96 -2.15
C ASP A 37 6.18 14.66 -0.79
N ASP A 38 6.69 13.96 0.22
CA ASP A 38 6.90 14.47 1.59
C ASP A 38 5.61 14.95 2.28
N ASP A 39 4.54 14.15 2.17
CA ASP A 39 3.23 14.33 2.81
C ASP A 39 2.37 15.44 2.18
N THR A 40 2.56 15.70 0.87
CA THR A 40 1.58 16.51 0.13
C THR A 40 0.31 15.73 -0.19
N THR A 41 0.40 14.41 -0.28
CA THR A 41 -0.72 13.48 -0.41
C THR A 41 -0.59 12.30 0.56
N TYR A 42 -1.66 11.95 1.26
CA TYR A 42 -1.68 10.80 2.19
C TYR A 42 -3.08 10.38 2.61
N VAL A 43 -3.20 9.13 3.06
CA VAL A 43 -4.36 8.61 3.81
C VAL A 43 -4.06 8.54 5.30
N TYR A 44 -5.06 8.79 6.14
CA TYR A 44 -4.86 8.77 7.59
C TYR A 44 -6.11 8.42 8.38
N THR A 45 -5.87 7.99 9.62
CA THR A 45 -6.93 7.77 10.60
C THR A 45 -6.45 8.15 12.01
N PRO A 46 -7.30 8.79 12.82
CA PRO A 46 -7.08 8.96 14.25
C PRO A 46 -7.58 7.75 15.07
N SER A 47 -8.09 6.70 14.42
CA SER A 47 -8.59 5.50 15.09
C SER A 47 -7.47 4.68 15.74
N ALA A 48 -7.70 4.21 16.97
CA ALA A 48 -6.85 3.22 17.62
C ALA A 48 -7.16 1.77 17.17
N VAL A 49 -8.26 1.57 16.45
CA VAL A 49 -8.63 0.29 15.82
C VAL A 49 -8.01 0.26 14.43
N GLN A 50 -7.41 -0.88 14.07
CA GLN A 50 -6.83 -1.10 12.75
C GLN A 50 -7.87 -0.86 11.64
N GLN A 51 -7.54 0.05 10.73
CA GLN A 51 -8.25 0.28 9.49
C GLN A 51 -7.31 -0.04 8.34
N LYS A 52 -7.88 -0.44 7.20
CA LYS A 52 -7.13 -0.79 6.01
C LYS A 52 -7.93 -0.46 4.75
N ASP A 53 -7.20 -0.05 3.74
CA ASP A 53 -7.68 0.10 2.38
C ASP A 53 -7.07 -1.01 1.52
N ALA A 54 -7.80 -1.38 0.47
CA ALA A 54 -7.29 -2.21 -0.61
C ALA A 54 -7.11 -1.32 -1.83
N TYR A 55 -6.02 -1.56 -2.58
CA TYR A 55 -5.69 -0.83 -3.79
C TYR A 55 -5.57 -1.80 -4.96
N GLY A 56 -6.14 -1.41 -6.10
CA GLY A 56 -5.78 -2.02 -7.37
C GLY A 56 -4.34 -1.64 -7.72
N LEU A 57 -3.57 -2.61 -8.21
CA LEU A 57 -2.20 -2.39 -8.66
C LEU A 57 -2.16 -2.40 -10.18
N GLN A 58 -1.12 -1.75 -10.73
CA GLN A 58 -0.75 -1.91 -12.14
C GLN A 58 -0.57 -3.37 -12.52
N ASP A 59 -0.86 -3.70 -13.78
CA ASP A 59 -0.59 -5.01 -14.34
C ASP A 59 0.92 -5.25 -14.37
N THR A 60 1.35 -6.44 -13.93
CA THR A 60 2.74 -6.85 -14.01
C THR A 60 3.15 -7.16 -15.45
N VAL A 61 4.40 -6.81 -15.80
CA VAL A 61 5.03 -7.28 -17.05
C VAL A 61 5.75 -8.62 -16.88
N ILE A 62 5.83 -9.15 -15.65
CA ILE A 62 6.36 -10.50 -15.39
C ILE A 62 5.45 -11.52 -16.08
N PRO A 63 5.98 -12.38 -16.97
CA PRO A 63 5.17 -13.33 -17.71
C PRO A 63 4.35 -14.26 -16.81
N GLY A 64 3.11 -14.52 -17.21
CA GLY A 64 2.27 -15.52 -16.55
C GLY A 64 2.94 -16.90 -16.56
N GLY A 65 2.99 -17.54 -15.39
CA GLY A 65 3.68 -18.82 -15.18
C GLY A 65 5.11 -18.69 -14.63
N SER A 66 5.63 -17.47 -14.46
CA SER A 66 6.85 -17.24 -13.67
C SER A 66 6.64 -17.57 -12.19
N GLU A 67 7.71 -17.99 -11.52
CA GLU A 67 7.76 -18.16 -10.08
C GLU A 67 8.15 -16.83 -9.42
N ILE A 68 7.36 -16.38 -8.46
CA ILE A 68 7.64 -15.17 -7.68
C ILE A 68 8.41 -15.55 -6.41
N ASN A 69 9.65 -15.13 -6.31
CA ASN A 69 10.51 -15.34 -5.14
C ASN A 69 10.10 -14.51 -3.94
N SER A 70 9.82 -13.22 -4.17
CA SER A 70 9.52 -12.29 -3.09
C SER A 70 8.59 -11.17 -3.52
N VAL A 71 7.86 -10.66 -2.53
CA VAL A 71 7.00 -9.50 -2.64
C VAL A 71 7.34 -8.58 -1.47
N MET A 72 7.69 -7.33 -1.75
CA MET A 72 8.09 -6.35 -0.76
C MET A 72 7.21 -5.09 -0.86
N ALA A 73 6.38 -4.86 0.14
CA ALA A 73 5.63 -3.61 0.25
C ALA A 73 6.53 -2.50 0.83
N TYR A 74 6.69 -1.41 0.10
CA TYR A 74 7.25 -0.16 0.57
C TYR A 74 6.14 0.67 1.19
N LEU A 75 6.38 1.19 2.40
CA LEU A 75 5.45 2.07 3.08
C LEU A 75 6.21 3.29 3.59
N ARG A 76 5.63 4.48 3.43
CA ARG A 76 6.08 5.70 4.08
C ARG A 76 5.04 6.14 5.08
N ILE A 77 5.37 6.14 6.36
CA ILE A 77 4.35 6.22 7.40
C ILE A 77 4.75 7.21 8.48
N ARG A 78 3.76 7.86 9.06
CA ARG A 78 3.89 8.63 10.30
C ARG A 78 3.04 7.93 11.34
N GLY A 79 3.55 6.87 11.95
CA GLY A 79 2.79 6.10 12.95
C GLY A 79 3.11 4.61 12.86
N LEU A 80 2.08 3.78 13.01
CA LEU A 80 2.15 2.33 12.94
C LEU A 80 1.30 1.83 11.76
N ALA A 81 1.88 0.96 10.94
CA ALA A 81 1.22 0.38 9.78
C ALA A 81 1.43 -1.13 9.72
N GLN A 82 0.54 -1.84 9.04
CA GLN A 82 0.72 -3.25 8.72
C GLN A 82 0.31 -3.46 7.26
N PRO A 83 1.23 -3.87 6.37
CA PRO A 83 0.87 -4.24 5.01
C PRO A 83 0.14 -5.58 4.98
N PHE A 84 -0.75 -5.75 4.02
CA PHE A 84 -1.41 -7.01 3.73
C PHE A 84 -1.24 -7.31 2.23
N LEU A 85 -0.86 -8.54 1.90
CA LEU A 85 -0.85 -9.03 0.53
C LEU A 85 -2.15 -9.81 0.28
N ARG A 86 -2.89 -9.46 -0.77
CA ARG A 86 -4.13 -10.14 -1.15
C ARG A 86 -3.91 -10.90 -2.46
N LEU A 87 -4.05 -12.23 -2.42
CA LEU A 87 -3.93 -13.10 -3.59
C LEU A 87 -5.18 -13.99 -3.69
N ALA A 88 -5.88 -13.91 -4.81
CA ALA A 88 -7.11 -14.69 -5.05
C ALA A 88 -8.15 -14.59 -3.90
N GLY A 89 -8.27 -13.40 -3.29
CA GLY A 89 -9.17 -13.14 -2.17
C GLY A 89 -8.67 -13.58 -0.78
N VAL A 90 -7.48 -14.19 -0.71
CA VAL A 90 -6.82 -14.55 0.56
C VAL A 90 -5.88 -13.42 0.96
N GLU A 91 -6.00 -12.96 2.20
CA GLU A 91 -5.11 -11.93 2.76
C GLU A 91 -4.06 -12.56 3.67
N THR A 92 -2.80 -12.22 3.39
CA THR A 92 -1.65 -12.57 4.23
C THR A 92 -1.15 -11.31 4.89
N GLU A 93 -1.07 -11.33 6.21
CA GLU A 93 -0.57 -10.20 6.98
C GLU A 93 0.96 -10.12 6.94
N GLY A 94 1.48 -8.90 6.76
CA GLY A 94 2.89 -8.59 6.95
C GLY A 94 3.19 -8.21 8.40
N ALA A 95 4.47 -7.93 8.67
CA ALA A 95 4.88 -7.40 9.96
C ALA A 95 4.45 -5.94 10.13
N LYS A 96 4.06 -5.57 11.36
CA LYS A 96 3.84 -4.15 11.69
C LYS A 96 5.14 -3.37 11.56
N VAL A 97 5.07 -2.19 10.97
CA VAL A 97 6.19 -1.27 10.77
C VAL A 97 5.87 0.09 11.39
N GLY A 98 6.89 0.77 11.90
CA GLY A 98 6.76 2.06 12.58
C GLY A 98 6.65 1.95 14.10
N ASN A 99 6.31 3.06 14.73
CA ASN A 99 6.18 3.16 16.19
C ASN A 99 4.71 3.30 16.56
N GLU A 100 4.30 2.63 17.64
CA GLU A 100 3.01 2.88 18.29
C GLU A 100 2.95 4.36 18.71
N SER A 101 2.32 5.19 17.88
CA SER A 101 2.02 6.57 18.19
C SER A 101 0.50 6.72 18.14
N PRO A 102 -0.13 7.32 19.16
CA PRO A 102 -1.59 7.39 19.25
C PRO A 102 -2.24 8.26 18.16
N ASN A 103 -1.47 8.80 17.21
CA ASN A 103 -1.99 9.55 16.09
C ASN A 103 -1.10 9.32 14.85
N TYR A 104 -1.74 9.19 13.69
CA TYR A 104 -1.22 9.30 12.32
C TYR A 104 -0.94 8.00 11.54
N GLY A 105 -1.24 8.09 10.24
CA GLY A 105 -1.52 6.98 9.32
C GLY A 105 -0.33 6.44 8.53
N ALA A 106 -0.67 5.60 7.55
CA ALA A 106 0.25 4.80 6.77
C ALA A 106 0.06 5.03 5.27
N THR A 107 1.09 5.45 4.54
CA THR A 107 1.14 5.40 3.08
C THR A 107 1.80 4.09 2.66
N ILE A 108 1.13 3.26 1.85
CA ILE A 108 1.79 2.15 1.13
C ILE A 108 2.23 2.71 -0.22
N TYR A 109 3.54 2.81 -0.44
CA TYR A 109 4.15 3.52 -1.56
C TYR A 109 4.43 2.64 -2.80
N ALA A 110 4.69 1.35 -2.61
CA ALA A 110 4.98 0.45 -3.71
C ALA A 110 4.91 -1.01 -3.26
N ILE A 111 4.79 -1.93 -4.20
CA ILE A 111 5.12 -3.34 -3.98
C ILE A 111 6.18 -3.75 -5.02
N ALA A 112 7.37 -4.14 -4.56
CA ALA A 112 8.35 -4.81 -5.42
C ALA A 112 8.05 -6.30 -5.51
N ILE A 113 8.17 -6.85 -6.71
CA ILE A 113 8.02 -8.28 -7.00
C ILE A 113 9.30 -8.77 -7.69
N ASP A 114 9.87 -9.88 -7.23
CA ASP A 114 11.10 -10.49 -7.76
C ASP A 114 10.86 -11.95 -8.18
N ASP A 115 11.40 -12.39 -9.32
CA ASP A 115 11.26 -13.75 -9.88
C ASP A 115 12.54 -14.60 -9.76
N THR A 116 12.51 -15.91 -10.05
CA THR A 116 13.67 -16.84 -10.14
C THR A 116 14.26 -16.97 -11.55
#